data_AF-A0A7S1T495-F1
#
_entry.id   AF-A0A7S1T495-F1
#
_cell.length_a   1.000
_cell.length_b   1.000
_cell.length_c   1.000
_cell.angle_alpha   90.00
_cell.angle_beta   90.00
_cell.angle_gamma   90.00
#
_symmetry.space_group_name_H-M   'P 1'
#
loop_
_entity.id
_entity.type
_entity.pdbx_description
1 polymer ?
#
loop_
_entity_poly.entity_id
_entity_poly.type
_entity_poly.pdbx_seq_one_letter_code
_entity_poly.pdbx_strand_id
1 'polypeptide(L)'
;MEMELPMRFHDISKFRPVPDHQEVFADAHQDQSLVMEILEMAKVENEACAHYFFEDLAVQNDAQSSALETVYTLTANEVPNLPPNSVCTCALGYQTIAKGRQAQDTSNYVQIIL
;
A
#
# COMPACT_ATOMS: atom_id res chain seq x y z
N MET A 1 -2.55 18.62 -2.88
CA MET A 1 -2.79 17.21 -3.27
C MET A 1 -4.22 16.92 -2.87
N GLU A 2 -5.02 16.39 -3.77
CA GLU A 2 -6.43 16.09 -3.52
C GLU A 2 -6.68 14.64 -3.92
N MET A 3 -7.59 13.98 -3.19
CA MET A 3 -7.96 12.58 -3.40
C MET A 3 -9.44 12.41 -3.07
N GLU A 4 -10.14 11.64 -3.88
CA GLU A 4 -11.53 11.26 -3.63
C GLU A 4 -11.58 9.84 -3.09
N LEU A 5 -12.26 9.66 -1.95
CA LEU A 5 -12.44 8.36 -1.31
C LEU A 5 -13.92 8.06 -1.06
N PRO A 6 -14.32 6.79 -1.07
CA PRO A 6 -15.65 6.40 -0.61
C PRO A 6 -15.90 6.86 0.82
N MET A 7 -17.11 7.36 1.10
CA MET A 7 -17.51 7.92 2.42
C MET A 7 -17.33 6.96 3.62
N ARG A 8 -17.18 5.66 3.36
CA ARG A 8 -16.94 4.63 4.39
C ARG A 8 -15.53 4.67 4.99
N PHE A 9 -14.58 5.31 4.30
CA PHE A 9 -13.22 5.47 4.80
C PHE A 9 -13.15 6.64 5.79
N HIS A 10 -12.70 6.33 6.99
CA HIS A 10 -12.48 7.30 8.05
C HIS A 10 -11.00 7.66 8.17
N ASP A 11 -10.73 8.95 8.26
CA ASP A 11 -9.40 9.50 8.52
C ASP A 11 -8.92 9.13 9.94
N ILE A 12 -7.81 8.41 10.00
CA ILE A 12 -7.23 7.86 11.24
C ILE A 12 -6.48 8.92 12.05
N SER A 13 -6.06 10.04 11.44
CA SER A 13 -5.37 11.13 12.14
C SER A 13 -6.23 11.76 13.26
N LYS A 14 -7.56 11.63 13.14
CA LYS A 14 -8.55 12.07 14.14
C LYS A 14 -8.54 11.23 15.42
N PHE A 15 -7.99 10.02 15.37
CA PHE A 15 -7.98 9.08 16.48
C PHE A 15 -6.59 8.89 17.09
N ARG A 16 -5.53 9.00 16.27
CA ARG A 16 -4.14 8.88 16.70
C ARG A 16 -3.22 9.73 15.83
N PRO A 17 -2.02 10.12 16.32
CA PRO A 17 -1.03 10.77 15.48
C PRO A 17 -0.66 9.92 14.26
N VAL A 18 -0.59 10.56 13.10
CA VAL A 18 -0.07 10.02 11.84
C VAL A 18 1.12 10.90 11.44
N PRO A 19 2.23 10.35 10.96
CA PRO A 19 3.37 11.15 10.50
C PRO A 19 2.97 12.17 9.42
N ASP A 20 3.59 13.34 9.39
CA ASP A 20 3.22 14.44 8.47
C ASP A 20 3.37 14.10 6.97
N HIS A 21 4.15 13.07 6.63
CA HIS A 21 4.35 12.57 5.27
C HIS A 21 3.47 11.36 4.94
N GLN A 22 2.52 11.03 5.81
CA GLN A 22 1.59 9.92 5.68
C GLN A 22 0.15 10.37 5.86
N GLU A 23 -0.75 9.72 5.13
CA GLU A 23 -2.19 9.85 5.27
C GLU A 23 -2.79 8.45 5.40
N VAL A 24 -3.59 8.22 6.44
CA VAL A 24 -4.12 6.88 6.76
C VAL A 24 -5.64 6.93 6.89
N PHE A 25 -6.31 6.11 6.10
CA PHE A 25 -7.77 5.96 6.11
C PHE A 25 -8.14 4.49 6.33
N ALA A 26 -9.22 4.22 7.05
CA ALA A 26 -9.72 2.86 7.22
C ALA A 26 -11.24 2.74 7.20
N ASP A 27 -11.73 1.61 6.72
CA ASP A 27 -13.10 1.14 6.85
C ASP A 27 -13.13 -0.04 7.83
N ALA A 28 -13.57 0.23 9.06
CA ALA A 28 -13.64 -0.76 10.12
C ALA A 28 -14.71 -1.84 9.89
N HIS A 29 -15.68 -1.62 8.98
CA HIS A 29 -16.71 -2.60 8.68
C HIS A 29 -16.24 -3.65 7.67
N GLN A 30 -15.34 -3.27 6.75
CA GLN A 30 -14.79 -4.16 5.73
C GLN A 30 -13.35 -4.62 6.02
N ASP A 31 -12.77 -4.19 7.13
CA ASP A 31 -11.37 -4.43 7.50
C ASP A 31 -10.39 -4.02 6.38
N GLN A 32 -10.64 -2.85 5.79
CA GLN A 32 -9.84 -2.26 4.72
C GLN A 32 -9.12 -1.01 5.22
N SER A 33 -7.89 -0.82 4.78
CA SER A 33 -7.13 0.40 5.02
C SER A 33 -6.48 0.91 3.74
N LEU A 34 -6.44 2.22 3.60
CA LEU A 34 -5.67 2.92 2.58
C LEU A 34 -4.60 3.75 3.28
N VAL A 35 -3.35 3.55 2.89
CA VAL A 35 -2.21 4.32 3.37
C VAL A 35 -1.58 5.00 2.16
N MET A 36 -1.40 6.31 2.25
CA MET A 36 -0.61 7.08 1.31
C MET A 36 0.61 7.60 2.04
N GLU A 37 1.79 7.38 1.46
CA GLU A 37 3.06 7.78 2.07
C GLU A 37 3.97 8.42 1.02
N ILE A 38 4.60 9.54 1.40
CA ILE A 38 5.60 10.21 0.57
C ILE A 38 6.98 9.69 0.96
N LEU A 39 7.62 8.98 0.02
CA LEU A 39 8.95 8.41 0.19
C LEU A 39 10.01 9.18 -0.61
N GLU A 40 11.27 8.94 -0.26
CA GLU A 40 12.39 9.34 -1.11
C GLU A 40 12.46 8.49 -2.38
N MET A 41 13.07 9.04 -3.43
CA MET A 41 13.25 8.33 -4.69
C MET A 41 14.17 7.11 -4.50
N ALA A 42 13.62 5.92 -4.72
CA ALA A 42 14.39 4.68 -4.69
C ALA A 42 15.38 4.62 -5.87
N LYS A 43 16.52 3.94 -5.66
CA LYS A 43 17.54 3.74 -6.70
C LYS A 43 17.24 2.50 -7.54
N VAL A 44 16.03 2.44 -8.09
CA VAL A 44 15.56 1.36 -8.97
C VAL A 44 14.94 1.96 -10.22
N GLU A 45 14.87 1.17 -11.29
CA GLU A 45 14.19 1.59 -12.52
C GLU A 45 12.69 1.78 -12.26
N ASN A 46 12.07 2.71 -12.98
CA ASN A 46 10.67 3.08 -12.75
C ASN A 46 9.72 1.88 -12.85
N GLU A 47 9.94 0.98 -13.80
CA GLU A 47 9.13 -0.22 -14.03
C GLU A 47 9.29 -1.26 -12.92
N ALA A 48 10.38 -1.18 -12.15
CA ALA A 48 10.66 -2.05 -11.01
C ALA A 48 10.16 -1.49 -9.68
N CYS A 49 9.71 -0.22 -9.63
CA CYS A 49 9.30 0.45 -8.39
C CYS A 49 8.20 -0.30 -7.63
N ALA A 50 7.11 -0.68 -8.29
CA ALA A 50 6.00 -1.37 -7.62
C ALA A 50 6.44 -2.73 -7.03
N HIS A 51 7.23 -3.51 -7.75
CA HIS A 51 7.79 -4.77 -7.23
C HIS A 51 8.71 -4.50 -6.02
N TYR A 52 9.61 -3.54 -6.15
CA TYR A 52 10.56 -3.18 -5.10
C TYR A 52 9.84 -2.77 -3.80
N PHE A 53 8.86 -1.86 -3.88
CA PHE A 53 8.11 -1.42 -2.71
C PHE A 53 7.18 -2.49 -2.15
N PHE A 54 6.69 -3.43 -2.97
CA PHE A 54 5.94 -4.60 -2.48
C PHE A 54 6.80 -5.52 -1.60
N GLU A 55 8.03 -5.79 -2.03
CA GLU A 55 8.98 -6.58 -1.24
C GLU A 55 9.44 -5.84 0.01
N ASP A 56 9.76 -4.55 -0.11
CA ASP A 56 10.15 -3.72 1.03
C ASP A 56 9.04 -3.68 2.09
N LEU A 57 7.78 -3.50 1.67
CA LEU A 57 6.64 -3.53 2.57
C LEU A 57 6.45 -4.90 3.25
N ALA A 58 6.72 -6.01 2.54
CA ALA A 58 6.69 -7.34 3.15
C ALA A 58 7.73 -7.49 4.27
N VAL A 59 8.93 -6.92 4.09
CA VAL A 59 9.97 -6.88 5.12
C VAL A 59 9.54 -6.00 6.30
N GLN A 60 9.00 -4.80 6.06
CA GLN A 60 8.51 -3.91 7.12
C GLN A 60 7.36 -4.51 7.93
N ASN A 61 6.53 -5.34 7.29
CA ASN A 61 5.43 -6.05 7.95
C ASN A 61 5.88 -7.32 8.70
N ASP A 62 7.16 -7.69 8.67
CA ASP A 62 7.66 -8.98 9.14
C ASP A 62 6.83 -10.15 8.55
N ALA A 63 6.51 -10.06 7.25
CA ALA A 63 5.67 -11.03 6.58
C ALA A 63 6.36 -12.42 6.58
N GLN A 64 5.62 -13.45 6.97
CA GLN A 64 6.09 -14.84 6.96
C GLN A 64 6.23 -15.37 5.53
N SER A 65 5.38 -14.88 4.64
CA SER A 65 5.43 -15.15 3.21
C SER A 65 4.81 -13.99 2.44
N SER A 66 5.27 -13.79 1.22
CA SER A 66 4.74 -12.83 0.27
C SER A 66 4.62 -13.49 -1.10
N ALA A 67 3.50 -13.26 -1.78
CA ALA A 67 3.24 -13.74 -3.12
C ALA A 67 2.77 -12.57 -3.98
N LEU A 68 3.60 -12.16 -4.93
CA LEU A 68 3.24 -11.14 -5.90
C LEU A 68 2.48 -11.81 -7.07
N GLU A 69 1.30 -11.30 -7.38
CA GLU A 69 0.47 -11.86 -8.47
C GLU A 69 0.67 -11.13 -9.78
N THR A 70 0.66 -9.80 -9.76
CA THR A 70 0.75 -9.00 -10.99
C THR A 70 1.42 -7.67 -10.71
N VAL A 71 2.22 -7.23 -11.69
CA VAL A 71 2.78 -5.88 -11.77
C VAL A 71 2.47 -5.31 -13.13
N TYR A 72 2.04 -4.05 -13.17
CA TYR A 72 1.70 -3.37 -14.41
C TYR A 72 1.92 -1.86 -14.29
N THR A 73 2.10 -1.21 -15.43
CA THR A 73 2.21 0.25 -15.53
C THR A 73 0.85 0.81 -15.90
N LEU A 74 0.39 1.80 -15.12
CA LEU A 74 -0.84 2.53 -15.37
C LEU A 74 -0.62 3.57 -16.47
N THR A 75 -1.58 3.64 -17.39
CA THR A 75 -1.61 4.64 -18.45
C THR A 75 -2.16 5.97 -17.95
N ALA A 76 -1.87 7.06 -18.65
CA ALA A 76 -2.39 8.39 -18.32
C ALA A 76 -3.93 8.45 -18.27
N ASN A 77 -4.63 7.56 -19.00
CA ASN A 77 -6.09 7.48 -18.96
C ASN A 77 -6.62 6.82 -17.67
N GLU A 78 -5.84 5.94 -17.05
CA GLU A 78 -6.18 5.29 -15.77
C GLU A 78 -5.90 6.21 -14.58
N VAL A 79 -4.96 7.16 -14.75
CA VAL A 79 -4.60 8.16 -13.73
C VAL A 79 -4.72 9.60 -14.25
N PRO A 80 -5.91 10.05 -14.69
CA PRO A 80 -6.09 11.32 -15.40
C PRO A 80 -5.79 12.56 -14.56
N ASN A 81 -5.76 12.42 -13.22
CA ASN A 81 -5.50 13.50 -12.27
C ASN A 81 -4.02 13.63 -11.91
N LEU A 82 -3.14 12.80 -12.47
CA LEU A 82 -1.69 12.89 -12.27
C LEU A 82 -1.02 13.64 -13.44
N PRO A 83 0.15 14.28 -13.21
CA PRO A 83 0.90 14.92 -14.28
C PRO A 83 1.19 13.97 -15.45
N PRO A 84 1.15 14.43 -16.72
CA PRO A 84 1.28 13.54 -17.89
C PRO A 84 2.60 12.76 -17.98
N ASN A 85 3.65 13.23 -17.30
CA ASN A 85 4.98 12.61 -17.30
C ASN A 85 5.23 11.77 -16.03
N SER A 86 4.22 11.56 -15.20
CA SER A 86 4.32 10.72 -14.01
C SER A 86 4.31 9.25 -14.39
N VAL A 87 5.36 8.52 -13.98
CA VAL A 87 5.35 7.06 -14.11
C VAL A 87 4.60 6.47 -12.93
N CYS A 88 3.57 5.67 -13.24
CA CYS A 88 2.71 5.05 -12.25
C CYS A 88 2.73 3.55 -12.47
N THR A 89 3.22 2.80 -11.50
CA THR A 89 3.25 1.33 -11.52
C THR A 89 2.45 0.81 -10.35
N CYS A 90 1.74 -0.30 -10.56
CA CYS A 90 0.92 -0.97 -9.57
C CYS A 90 1.37 -2.42 -9.41
N ALA A 91 1.38 -2.90 -8.17
CA ALA A 91 1.61 -4.28 -7.77
C ALA A 91 0.39 -4.77 -6.97
N LEU A 92 -0.05 -5.99 -7.29
CA LEU A 92 -1.08 -6.70 -6.53
C LEU A 92 -0.51 -8.04 -6.07
N GLY A 93 -0.74 -8.36 -4.80
CA GLY A 93 -0.31 -9.61 -4.22
C GLY A 93 -0.83 -9.83 -2.82
N TYR A 94 -0.28 -10.81 -2.13
CA TYR A 94 -0.68 -11.20 -0.79
C TYR A 94 0.51 -11.36 0.13
N GLN A 95 0.29 -11.08 1.40
CA GLN A 95 1.26 -11.29 2.47
C GLN A 95 0.61 -12.07 3.61
N THR A 96 1.36 -12.98 4.22
CA THR A 96 0.95 -13.69 5.43
C THR A 96 1.63 -13.04 6.63
N ILE A 97 0.86 -12.35 7.47
CA ILE A 97 1.39 -11.48 8.55
C ILE A 97 0.89 -11.96 9.91
N ALA A 98 1.82 -12.24 10.83
CA ALA A 98 1.50 -12.57 12.21
C ALA A 98 1.47 -11.32 13.10
N LYS A 99 0.50 -11.22 14.01
CA LYS A 99 0.45 -10.10 14.97
C LYS A 99 1.32 -10.43 16.19
N GLY A 100 2.49 -9.82 16.29
CA GLY A 100 3.37 -9.91 17.48
C GLY A 100 3.95 -11.32 17.72
N ARG A 101 3.90 -11.81 18.96
CA ARG A 101 4.48 -13.11 19.38
C ARG A 101 3.53 -14.31 19.23
N GLN A 102 2.54 -14.22 18.35
CA GLN A 102 1.59 -15.31 18.17
C GLN A 102 2.21 -16.47 17.36
N ALA A 103 1.74 -17.69 17.62
CA ALA A 103 2.21 -18.89 16.91
C ALA A 103 1.84 -18.82 15.41
N GLN A 104 2.64 -19.48 14.55
CA GLN A 104 2.48 -19.49 13.09
C GLN A 104 1.06 -19.83 12.61
N ASP A 105 0.26 -20.56 13.39
CA ASP A 105 -1.12 -20.95 13.05
C ASP A 105 -2.17 -19.83 13.19
N THR A 106 -1.77 -18.58 13.46
CA THR A 106 -2.69 -17.43 13.65
C THR A 106 -2.34 -16.22 12.78
N SER A 107 -1.70 -16.46 11.64
CA SER A 107 -1.34 -15.41 10.69
C SER A 107 -2.54 -14.95 9.86
N ASN A 108 -2.59 -13.65 9.56
CA ASN A 108 -3.58 -13.06 8.67
C ASN A 108 -3.08 -13.14 7.23
N TYR A 109 -3.95 -13.55 6.32
CA TYR A 109 -3.70 -13.50 4.89
C TYR A 109 -4.26 -12.19 4.34
N VAL A 110 -3.38 -11.27 3.96
CA VAL A 110 -3.72 -9.88 3.63
C VAL A 110 -3.42 -9.63 2.16
N GLN A 111 -4.39 -9.11 1.42
CA GLN A 111 -4.17 -8.62 0.07
C GLN A 111 -3.57 -7.21 0.12
N ILE A 112 -2.52 -6.98 -0.65
CA ILE A 112 -1.84 -5.71 -0.79
C ILE A 112 -1.97 -5.25 -2.24
N ILE A 113 -2.35 -3.99 -2.41
CA ILE A 113 -2.41 -3.29 -3.70
C ILE A 113 -1.66 -1.98 -3.49
N LEU A 114 -0.58 -1.74 -4.24
CA LEU A 114 0.24 -0.53 -4.15
C LEU A 114 0.72 -0.07 -5.52
#